data_AF-A0A7R8CGR3-F1
#
_entry.id   AF-A0A7R8CGR3-F1
#
_cell.length_a   1.000
_cell.length_b   1.000
_cell.length_c   1.000
_cell.angle_alpha   90.00
_cell.angle_beta   90.00
_cell.angle_gamma   90.00
#
_symmetry.space_group_name_H-M   'P 1'
#
loop_
_entity.id
_entity.type
_entity.pdbx_description
1 polymer ?
#
loop_
_entity_poly.entity_id
_entity_poly.type
_entity_poly.pdbx_seq_one_letter_code
_entity_poly.pdbx_strand_id
1 'polypeptide(L)'
;MISAVKAFKQKTVILPPATEKQKRLQHSPTVLKMLGSHAGADYVLDVNKYCDLMSKVGQEFEDKFIDFDKLEPCVAFTGNQSMEVEIKEISEKMAELLTINPVEMEMEIINLRNHVQLKSQQHSQHFWSPVDTEN
;
A
#
# COMPACT_ATOMS: atom_id res chain seq x y z
N MET A 1 6.80 -0.94 -3.07
CA MET A 1 5.93 -2.14 -3.16
C MET A 1 4.47 -1.78 -2.86
N ILE A 2 4.15 -1.24 -1.67
CA ILE A 2 2.78 -0.80 -1.30
C ILE A 2 2.16 0.14 -2.36
N SER A 3 2.93 1.13 -2.81
CA SER A 3 2.52 2.06 -3.87
C SER A 3 2.16 1.37 -5.20
N ALA A 4 2.88 0.30 -5.56
CA ALA A 4 2.62 -0.45 -6.78
C ALA A 4 1.33 -1.28 -6.68
N VAL A 5 1.08 -1.88 -5.52
CA VAL A 5 -0.17 -2.59 -5.20
C VAL A 5 -1.36 -1.64 -5.30
N LYS A 6 -1.28 -0.46 -4.68
CA LYS A 6 -2.32 0.56 -4.76
C LYS A 6 -2.55 1.07 -6.18
N ALA A 7 -1.48 1.31 -6.94
CA ALA A 7 -1.60 1.73 -8.33
C ALA A 7 -2.29 0.65 -9.19
N PHE A 8 -2.02 -0.63 -8.93
CA PHE A 8 -2.71 -1.72 -9.61
C PHE A 8 -4.20 -1.79 -9.23
N LYS A 9 -4.53 -1.75 -7.93
CA LYS A 9 -5.91 -1.67 -7.42
C LYS A 9 -6.71 -0.52 -8.05
N GLN A 10 -6.12 0.67 -8.14
CA GLN A 10 -6.76 1.81 -8.78
C GLN A 10 -7.02 1.56 -10.28
N LYS A 11 -6.05 0.96 -10.98
CA LYS A 11 -6.22 0.62 -12.40
C LYS A 11 -7.36 -0.37 -12.62
N THR A 12 -7.51 -1.40 -11.78
CA THR A 12 -8.59 -2.38 -11.92
C THR A 12 -9.97 -1.79 -11.65
N VAL A 13 -10.08 -0.73 -10.84
CA VAL A 13 -11.35 -0.01 -10.60
C VAL A 13 -11.68 0.96 -11.75
N ILE A 14 -10.69 1.63 -12.33
CA ILE A 14 -10.90 2.66 -13.35
C ILE A 14 -11.14 2.06 -14.73
N LEU A 15 -10.49 0.94 -15.05
CA LEU A 15 -10.48 0.38 -16.41
C LEU A 15 -11.87 -0.12 -16.88
N PRO A 16 -12.67 -0.85 -16.08
CA PRO A 16 -13.98 -1.34 -16.52
C PRO A 16 -14.96 -0.21 -16.91
N PRO A 17 -15.26 0.77 -16.04
CA PRO A 17 -16.22 1.83 -16.38
C PRO A 17 -15.72 2.75 -17.51
N ALA A 18 -14.41 2.93 -17.65
CA ALA A 18 -13.84 3.67 -18.77
C ALA A 18 -14.06 2.92 -20.10
N THR A 19 -13.93 1.60 -20.08
CA THR A 19 -14.12 0.73 -21.25
C THR A 19 -15.58 0.65 -21.68
N GLU A 20 -16.51 0.56 -20.72
CA GLU A 20 -17.97 0.55 -20.98
C GLU A 20 -18.46 1.88 -21.58
N LYS A 21 -18.12 3.02 -20.94
CA LYS A 21 -18.61 4.34 -21.36
C LYS A 21 -18.11 4.74 -22.75
N GLN A 22 -16.87 4.40 -23.07
CA GLN A 22 -16.29 4.79 -24.34
C GLN A 22 -16.46 3.72 -25.43
N LYS A 23 -16.94 2.50 -25.08
CA LYS A 23 -16.90 1.29 -25.92
C LYS A 23 -15.55 1.09 -26.62
N ARG A 24 -14.47 1.56 -26.00
CA ARG A 24 -13.16 1.72 -26.64
C ARG A 24 -12.08 1.29 -25.67
N LEU A 25 -11.31 0.29 -26.09
CA LEU A 25 -10.13 -0.22 -25.37
C LEU A 25 -8.90 0.68 -25.53
N GLN A 26 -9.07 1.98 -25.77
CA GLN A 26 -7.97 2.92 -26.05
C GLN A 26 -6.95 3.01 -24.90
N HIS A 27 -7.39 2.73 -23.67
CA HIS A 27 -6.53 2.68 -22.49
C HIS A 27 -5.90 1.30 -22.24
N SER A 28 -6.17 0.33 -23.12
CA SER A 28 -5.66 -1.05 -23.07
C SER A 28 -4.94 -1.41 -24.39
N PRO A 29 -3.81 -0.76 -24.72
CA PRO A 29 -3.11 -0.92 -25.99
C PRO A 29 -2.66 -2.37 -26.25
N THR A 30 -2.37 -3.14 -25.21
CA THR A 30 -2.05 -4.58 -25.33
C THR A 30 -3.25 -5.40 -25.80
N VAL A 31 -4.45 -5.09 -25.29
CA VAL A 31 -5.69 -5.76 -25.72
C VAL A 31 -6.00 -5.37 -27.17
N LEU A 32 -5.84 -4.10 -27.53
CA LEU A 32 -5.98 -3.64 -28.92
C LEU A 32 -5.01 -4.34 -29.87
N LYS A 33 -3.75 -4.50 -29.45
CA LYS A 33 -2.72 -5.20 -30.25
C LYS A 33 -3.05 -6.69 -30.42
N MET A 34 -3.56 -7.33 -29.37
CA MET A 34 -4.01 -8.73 -29.43
C MET A 34 -5.20 -8.89 -30.37
N LEU A 35 -6.21 -8.03 -30.27
CA LEU A 35 -7.38 -8.02 -31.15
C LEU A 35 -6.97 -7.81 -32.62
N GLY A 36 -6.10 -6.83 -32.89
CA GLY A 36 -5.61 -6.55 -34.24
C GLY A 36 -4.74 -7.68 -34.84
N SER A 37 -4.22 -8.58 -34.01
CA SER A 37 -3.43 -9.75 -34.46
C SER A 37 -4.28 -10.98 -34.77
N HIS A 38 -5.58 -10.96 -34.49
CA HIS A 38 -6.48 -12.10 -34.64
C HIS A 38 -7.71 -11.71 -35.46
N ALA A 39 -7.79 -12.18 -36.71
CA ALA A 39 -8.91 -11.88 -37.59
C ALA A 39 -10.25 -12.32 -36.96
N GLY A 40 -11.19 -11.39 -36.80
CA GLY A 40 -12.52 -11.64 -36.22
C GLY A 40 -12.60 -11.50 -34.70
N ALA A 41 -11.50 -11.19 -34.00
CA ALA A 41 -11.51 -11.03 -32.55
C ALA A 41 -12.43 -9.88 -32.07
N ASP A 42 -12.62 -8.86 -32.92
CA ASP A 42 -13.53 -7.73 -32.71
C ASP A 42 -15.00 -8.16 -32.58
N TYR A 43 -15.38 -9.28 -33.23
CA TYR A 43 -16.72 -9.88 -33.14
C TYR A 43 -16.86 -10.83 -31.94
N VAL A 44 -15.74 -11.25 -31.35
CA VAL A 44 -15.69 -12.21 -30.24
C VAL A 44 -15.60 -11.50 -28.88
N LEU A 45 -15.04 -10.28 -28.86
CA LEU A 45 -14.87 -9.53 -27.62
C LEU A 45 -16.21 -8.95 -27.12
N ASP A 46 -16.80 -9.66 -26.17
CA ASP A 46 -17.89 -9.15 -25.35
C ASP A 46 -17.32 -8.19 -24.29
N VAL A 47 -17.50 -6.89 -24.53
CA VAL A 47 -17.01 -5.82 -23.64
C VAL A 47 -17.57 -5.96 -22.22
N ASN A 48 -18.81 -6.42 -22.06
CA ASN A 48 -19.41 -6.58 -20.75
C ASN A 48 -18.73 -7.73 -20.00
N LYS A 49 -18.52 -8.88 -20.66
CA LYS A 49 -17.77 -10.00 -20.05
C LYS A 49 -16.34 -9.62 -19.71
N TYR A 50 -15.69 -8.80 -20.53
CA TYR A 50 -14.36 -8.27 -20.21
C TYR A 50 -14.39 -7.41 -18.94
N CYS A 51 -15.37 -6.53 -18.80
CA CYS A 51 -15.53 -5.67 -17.62
C CYS A 51 -15.86 -6.49 -16.36
N ASP A 52 -16.68 -7.53 -16.48
CA ASP A 52 -16.97 -8.47 -15.39
C ASP A 52 -15.71 -9.21 -14.94
N LEU A 53 -14.92 -9.72 -15.89
CA LEU A 53 -13.64 -10.40 -15.59
C LEU A 53 -12.65 -9.44 -14.92
N MET A 54 -12.52 -8.22 -15.42
CA MET A 54 -11.64 -7.21 -14.82
C MET A 54 -12.09 -6.81 -13.41
N SER A 55 -13.40 -6.70 -13.17
CA SER A 55 -13.94 -6.44 -11.84
C SER A 55 -13.65 -7.59 -10.88
N LYS A 56 -13.83 -8.84 -11.33
CA LYS A 56 -13.49 -10.03 -10.56
C LYS A 56 -12.01 -10.10 -10.20
N VAL A 57 -11.12 -9.85 -11.18
CA VAL A 57 -9.66 -9.78 -10.94
C VAL A 57 -9.32 -8.66 -9.95
N GLY A 58 -10.00 -7.51 -10.06
CA GLY A 58 -9.85 -6.41 -9.11
C GLY A 58 -10.18 -6.83 -7.68
N GLN A 59 -11.29 -7.55 -7.49
CA GLN A 59 -11.70 -8.04 -6.18
C GLN A 59 -10.76 -9.13 -5.64
N GLU A 60 -10.39 -10.12 -6.44
CA GLU A 60 -9.44 -11.16 -6.02
C GLU A 60 -8.07 -10.57 -5.65
N PHE A 61 -7.63 -9.55 -6.38
CA PHE A 61 -6.40 -8.83 -6.06
C PHE A 61 -6.55 -8.04 -4.75
N GLU A 62 -7.66 -7.34 -4.54
CA GLU A 62 -7.95 -6.63 -3.30
C GLU A 62 -7.91 -7.57 -2.11
N ASP A 63 -8.66 -8.67 -2.16
CA ASP A 63 -8.76 -9.64 -1.06
C ASP A 63 -7.38 -10.22 -0.71
N LYS A 64 -6.55 -10.48 -1.72
CA LYS A 64 -5.20 -11.02 -1.53
C LYS A 64 -4.22 -10.02 -0.91
N PHE A 65 -4.41 -8.72 -1.16
CA PHE A 65 -3.46 -7.67 -0.76
C PHE A 65 -4.02 -6.71 0.29
N ILE A 66 -5.19 -7.01 0.87
CA ILE A 66 -5.87 -6.14 1.84
C ILE A 66 -5.02 -5.81 3.07
N ASP A 67 -4.15 -6.73 3.48
CA ASP A 67 -3.26 -6.51 4.63
C ASP A 67 -2.22 -5.40 4.39
N PHE A 68 -1.97 -5.00 3.14
CA PHE A 68 -1.13 -3.84 2.85
C PHE A 68 -1.73 -2.53 3.38
N ASP A 69 -3.06 -2.42 3.43
CA ASP A 69 -3.72 -1.24 3.99
C ASP A 69 -3.51 -1.16 5.52
N LYS A 70 -3.35 -2.30 6.19
CA LYS A 70 -3.00 -2.36 7.63
C LYS A 70 -1.51 -2.04 7.86
N LEU A 71 -0.64 -2.50 6.97
CA LEU A 71 0.81 -2.35 7.10
C LEU A 71 1.30 -0.93 6.77
N GLU A 72 0.61 -0.21 5.88
CA GLU A 72 1.07 1.07 5.38
C GLU A 72 1.27 2.14 6.48
N PRO A 73 0.33 2.36 7.43
CA PRO A 73 0.56 3.31 8.53
C PRO A 73 1.81 2.97 9.35
N CYS A 74 2.06 1.68 9.55
CA CYS A 74 3.20 1.17 10.32
C CYS A 74 4.53 1.42 9.60
N VAL A 75 4.56 1.18 8.29
CA VAL A 75 5.73 1.47 7.44
C VAL A 75 5.96 2.97 7.31
N ALA A 76 4.89 3.75 7.22
CA ALA A 76 4.96 5.20 7.18
C ALA A 76 5.62 5.74 8.47
N PHE A 77 5.13 5.31 9.64
CA PHE A 77 5.70 5.72 10.93
C PHE A 77 7.17 5.30 11.09
N THR A 78 7.51 4.05 10.78
CA THR A 78 8.90 3.57 10.88
C THR A 78 9.84 4.31 9.93
N GLY A 79 9.37 4.69 8.75
CA GLY A 79 10.14 5.49 7.79
C GLY A 79 10.26 6.98 8.16
N ASN A 80 9.33 7.53 8.93
CA ASN A 80 9.38 8.89 9.44
C ASN A 80 8.77 8.99 10.83
N GLN A 81 9.59 8.82 11.86
CA GLN A 81 9.16 8.83 13.26
C GLN A 81 8.76 10.23 13.77
N SER A 82 9.02 11.27 12.99
CA SER A 82 8.61 12.64 13.30
C SER A 82 7.21 12.96 12.79
N MET A 83 6.56 12.07 12.02
CA MET A 83 5.22 12.33 11.50
C MET A 83 4.20 12.58 12.62
N GLU A 84 3.31 13.55 12.41
CA GLU A 84 2.17 13.75 13.30
C GLU A 84 1.17 12.61 13.09
N VAL A 85 1.25 11.61 13.95
CA VAL A 85 0.29 10.50 14.05
C VAL A 85 -0.17 10.36 15.49
N GLU A 86 -1.42 9.93 15.66
CA GLU A 86 -1.95 9.54 16.95
C GLU A 86 -1.24 8.27 17.43
N ILE A 87 -0.41 8.40 18.48
CA ILE A 87 0.44 7.32 18.99
C ILE A 87 -0.39 6.08 19.36
N LYS A 88 -1.57 6.30 19.94
CA LYS A 88 -2.50 5.23 20.31
C LYS A 88 -3.05 4.48 19.09
N GLU A 89 -3.41 5.20 18.03
CA GLU A 89 -3.93 4.57 16.81
C GLU A 89 -2.87 3.70 16.14
N ILE A 90 -1.62 4.19 16.07
CA ILE A 90 -0.53 3.43 15.46
C ILE A 90 -0.09 2.26 16.34
N SER A 91 -0.09 2.41 17.67
CA SER A 91 0.26 1.33 18.59
C SER A 91 -0.74 0.18 18.52
N GLU A 92 -2.05 0.47 18.47
CA GLU A 92 -3.10 -0.54 18.33
C GLU A 92 -2.93 -1.32 17.02
N LYS A 93 -2.70 -0.64 15.89
CA LYS A 93 -2.48 -1.28 14.57
C LYS A 93 -1.22 -2.14 14.56
N MET A 94 -0.10 -1.64 15.10
CA MET A 94 1.15 -2.40 15.18
C MET A 94 1.04 -3.60 16.12
N ALA A 95 0.33 -3.44 17.24
CA ALA A 95 0.09 -4.50 18.21
C ALA A 95 -0.75 -5.63 17.61
N GLU A 96 -1.79 -5.30 16.84
CA GLU A 96 -2.57 -6.30 16.10
C GLU A 96 -1.70 -7.06 15.09
N LEU A 97 -0.91 -6.35 14.29
CA LEU A 97 -0.05 -6.95 13.26
C LEU A 97 1.04 -7.86 13.83
N LEU A 98 1.64 -7.46 14.95
CA LEU A 98 2.75 -8.19 15.58
C LEU A 98 2.28 -9.15 16.68
N THR A 99 0.99 -9.17 16.98
CA THR A 99 0.41 -9.95 18.08
C THR A 99 1.08 -9.63 19.44
N ILE A 100 1.24 -8.33 19.71
CA ILE A 100 1.85 -7.79 20.94
C ILE A 100 0.78 -7.07 21.77
N ASN A 101 1.02 -6.88 23.08
CA ASN A 101 0.13 -6.07 23.90
C ASN A 101 0.12 -4.59 23.40
N PRO A 102 -1.05 -3.96 23.21
CA PRO A 102 -1.12 -2.59 22.68
C PRO A 102 -0.51 -1.54 23.60
N VAL A 103 -0.56 -1.74 24.93
CA VAL A 103 0.05 -0.84 25.92
C VAL A 103 1.58 -0.94 25.87
N GLU A 104 2.12 -2.15 25.75
CA GLU A 104 3.57 -2.36 25.59
C GLU A 104 4.04 -1.74 24.26
N MET A 105 3.30 -1.95 23.18
CA MET A 105 3.59 -1.35 21.88
C MET A 105 3.57 0.18 21.92
N GLU A 106 2.61 0.77 22.63
CA GLU A 106 2.54 2.21 22.82
C GLU A 106 3.80 2.76 23.52
N MET A 107 4.24 2.09 24.58
CA MET A 107 5.48 2.45 25.29
C MET A 107 6.70 2.35 24.38
N GLU A 108 6.83 1.28 23.58
CA GLU A 108 7.92 1.10 22.63
C GLU A 108 7.95 2.22 21.57
N ILE A 109 6.78 2.59 21.03
CA ILE A 109 6.66 3.68 20.05
C ILE A 109 7.07 5.04 20.65
N ILE A 110 6.63 5.34 21.87
CA ILE A 110 7.02 6.55 22.60
C ILE A 110 8.53 6.57 22.84
N ASN A 111 9.10 5.46 23.32
CA ASN A 111 10.53 5.34 23.57
C ASN A 111 11.35 5.53 22.31
N LEU A 112 10.96 4.89 21.20
CA LEU A 112 11.62 5.03 19.92
C LEU A 112 11.63 6.49 19.43
N ARG A 113 10.49 7.16 19.51
CA ARG A 113 10.34 8.57 19.10
C ARG A 113 11.22 9.49 19.93
N ASN A 114 11.18 9.33 21.25
CA ASN A 114 12.00 10.11 22.17
C ASN A 114 13.49 9.88 21.92
N HIS A 115 13.90 8.63 21.69
CA HIS A 115 15.29 8.27 21.42
C HIS A 115 15.80 8.92 20.14
N VAL A 116 15.03 8.85 19.05
CA VAL A 116 15.39 9.49 17.78
C VAL A 116 15.42 11.01 17.90
N GLN A 117 14.48 11.61 18.62
CA GLN A 117 14.49 13.05 18.88
C GLN A 117 15.72 13.48 19.68
N LEU A 118 16.02 12.83 20.80
CA LEU A 118 17.20 13.12 21.62
C LEU A 118 18.50 12.99 20.82
N LYS A 119 18.62 11.92 20.03
CA LYS A 119 19.80 11.68 19.20
C LYS A 119 19.93 12.64 18.03
N SER A 120 18.82 13.14 17.48
CA SER A 120 18.86 14.18 16.44
C SER A 120 19.41 15.52 16.93
N GLN A 121 19.29 15.78 18.24
CA GLN A 121 19.86 16.96 18.89
C GLN A 121 21.34 16.79 19.23
N GLN A 122 21.81 15.54 19.35
CA GLN A 122 23.22 15.25 19.48
C GLN A 122 23.87 15.29 18.10
N HIS A 123 24.81 16.22 17.88
CA HIS A 123 25.65 16.26 16.69
C HIS A 123 26.69 15.12 16.65
N SER A 124 26.27 13.90 17.00
CA SER A 124 27.14 12.73 17.07
C SER A 124 27.21 12.04 15.71
N GLN A 125 28.41 11.59 15.32
CA GLN A 125 28.61 10.74 14.13
C GLN A 125 28.02 9.32 14.32
N HIS A 126 27.51 9.02 15.52
CA HIS A 126 27.10 7.69 15.95
C HIS A 126 25.62 7.66 16.39
N PHE A 127 24.74 8.18 15.52
CA PHE A 127 23.30 8.29 15.77
C PHE A 127 22.66 6.98 16.24
N TRP A 128 23.11 5.82 15.73
CA TRP A 128 22.53 4.53 16.09
C TRP A 128 23.24 3.80 17.22
N SER A 129 24.39 4.28 17.69
CA SER A 129 25.07 3.65 18.82
C SER A 129 24.22 3.74 20.08
N PRO A 130 24.21 2.71 20.94
CA PRO A 130 23.64 2.83 22.28
C PRO A 130 24.15 4.11 22.95
N VAL A 131 23.29 4.81 23.69
CA VAL A 131 23.78 5.91 24.54
C VAL A 131 24.54 5.21 25.66
N ASP A 132 25.86 5.41 25.72
CA ASP A 132 26.68 4.82 26.77
C ASP A 132 26.12 5.24 28.13
N THR A 133 25.82 4.26 28.99
CA THR A 133 25.21 4.45 30.32
C THR A 133 26.20 4.96 31.38
N GLU A 134 27.28 5.62 30.98
CA GLU A 134 28.31 6.08 31.91
C GLU A 134 28.61 7.56 31.69
N ASN A 135 28.01 8.40 32.53
CA ASN A 135 28.62 9.57 33.16
C ASN A 135 27.79 9.97 34.40
#